data_AF-A0A1H4ZBJ8-F1
#
_entry.id   AF-A0A1H4ZBJ8-F1
#
_cell.length_a   1.000
_cell.length_b   1.000
_cell.length_c   1.000
_cell.angle_alpha   90.00
_cell.angle_beta   90.00
_cell.angle_gamma   90.00
#
_symmetry.space_group_name_H-M   'P 1'
#
loop_
_entity.id
_entity.type
_entity.pdbx_description
1 polymer ?
#
loop_
_entity_poly.entity_id
_entity_poly.type
_entity_poly.pdbx_seq_one_letter_code
_entity_poly.pdbx_strand_id
1 'polypeptide(L)'
;MTAASPASADQIAKTFCASIDAARPFDQPYRHFLMDDLFPAGVSEALNTLPFRAPSTDGVSGKRELHNDTRSYFDEANMTRFPVMREVAKALHGRDVTSAIAAKFGAPIDDTLLRLEYALDIDGFWLQPHTDLGVKKFTCLIYLSDEPGHEELGTDIYADEKTHFGRSPFIPNTAMVFVPGNNTWHGFVNRPIIGVRKSVILNYVTHDWRAREQLSFADQPVRV
;
A
#
# COMPACT_ATOMS: atom_id res chain seq x y z
N MET A 1 -3.37 -26.28 17.30
CA MET A 1 -4.14 -25.86 16.11
C MET A 1 -3.16 -25.84 14.96
N THR A 2 -3.36 -26.66 13.93
CA THR A 2 -2.55 -26.61 12.70
C THR A 2 -2.78 -25.25 12.07
N ALA A 3 -1.74 -24.42 11.97
CA ALA A 3 -1.81 -23.17 11.21
C ALA A 3 -2.32 -23.52 9.81
N ALA A 4 -3.44 -22.94 9.39
CA ALA A 4 -3.93 -23.10 8.04
C ALA A 4 -2.81 -22.71 7.07
N SER A 5 -2.61 -23.49 6.01
CA SER A 5 -1.67 -23.11 4.95
C SER A 5 -2.02 -21.71 4.44
N PRO A 6 -1.05 -20.82 4.22
CA PRO A 6 -1.32 -19.49 3.69
C PRO A 6 -2.05 -19.62 2.35
N ALA A 7 -2.98 -18.70 2.07
CA ALA A 7 -3.67 -18.66 0.78
C ALA A 7 -2.63 -18.57 -0.35
N SER A 8 -2.88 -19.29 -1.45
CA SER A 8 -1.99 -19.25 -2.62
C SER A 8 -2.07 -17.90 -3.34
N ALA A 9 -1.03 -17.57 -4.11
CA ALA A 9 -1.04 -16.41 -5.00
C ALA A 9 -2.31 -16.36 -5.89
N ASP A 10 -2.78 -17.50 -6.42
CA ASP A 10 -3.98 -17.54 -7.27
C ASP A 10 -5.26 -17.18 -6.49
N GLN A 11 -5.39 -17.64 -5.23
CA GLN A 11 -6.53 -17.29 -4.38
C GLN A 11 -6.53 -15.81 -4.01
N ILE A 12 -5.34 -15.27 -3.74
CA ILE A 12 -5.13 -13.84 -3.48
C ILE A 12 -5.48 -13.03 -4.73
N ALA A 13 -4.95 -13.38 -5.90
CA ALA A 13 -5.21 -12.71 -7.16
C ALA A 13 -6.70 -12.68 -7.49
N LYS A 14 -7.40 -13.81 -7.34
CA LYS A 14 -8.85 -13.90 -7.58
C LYS A 14 -9.64 -12.93 -6.70
N THR A 15 -9.32 -12.86 -5.41
CA THR A 15 -10.02 -12.00 -4.45
C THR A 15 -9.70 -10.53 -4.70
N PHE A 16 -8.44 -10.24 -4.99
CA PHE A 16 -7.98 -8.88 -5.31
C PHE A 16 -8.64 -8.36 -6.59
N CYS A 17 -8.74 -9.18 -7.65
CA CYS A 17 -9.48 -8.83 -8.86
C CYS A 17 -10.97 -8.57 -8.59
N ALA A 18 -11.63 -9.40 -7.77
CA ALA A 18 -13.02 -9.15 -7.38
C ALA A 18 -13.18 -7.82 -6.63
N SER A 19 -12.23 -7.47 -5.77
CA SER A 19 -12.17 -6.17 -5.09
C SER A 19 -11.98 -5.00 -6.07
N ILE A 20 -11.12 -5.16 -7.08
CA ILE A 20 -10.94 -4.17 -8.16
C ILE A 20 -12.25 -3.95 -8.90
N ASP A 21 -12.94 -5.02 -9.26
CA ASP A 21 -14.22 -4.94 -9.97
C ASP A 21 -15.27 -4.19 -9.15
N ALA A 22 -15.33 -4.45 -7.83
CA ALA A 22 -16.23 -3.81 -6.88
C ALA A 22 -15.79 -2.41 -6.40
N ALA A 23 -14.61 -1.93 -6.81
CA ALA A 23 -14.04 -0.68 -6.30
C ALA A 23 -14.98 0.52 -6.51
N ARG A 24 -15.22 1.27 -5.43
CA ARG A 24 -16.10 2.44 -5.40
C ARG A 24 -15.34 3.69 -5.85
N PRO A 25 -15.77 4.38 -6.92
CA PRO A 25 -15.10 5.59 -7.41
C PRO A 25 -15.53 6.84 -6.63
N PHE A 26 -14.60 7.78 -6.50
CA PHE A 26 -14.81 9.13 -6.00
C PHE A 26 -14.05 10.10 -6.91
N ASP A 27 -14.74 11.14 -7.42
CA ASP A 27 -14.13 12.08 -8.38
C ASP A 27 -13.52 13.32 -7.73
N GLN A 28 -13.86 13.60 -6.46
CA GLN A 28 -13.40 14.78 -5.73
C GLN A 28 -12.49 14.39 -4.56
N PRO A 29 -11.44 15.17 -4.27
CA PRO A 29 -10.98 16.33 -5.04
C PRO A 29 -10.14 15.93 -6.27
N TYR A 30 -9.79 14.65 -6.36
CA TYR A 30 -9.24 13.99 -7.53
C TYR A 30 -9.78 12.57 -7.56
N ARG A 31 -9.70 11.94 -8.73
CA ARG A 31 -10.20 10.58 -8.92
C ARG A 31 -9.42 9.59 -8.06
N HIS A 32 -10.12 8.94 -7.15
CA HIS A 32 -9.61 7.85 -6.33
C HIS A 32 -10.70 6.80 -6.12
N PHE A 33 -10.31 5.66 -5.57
CA PHE A 33 -11.19 4.54 -5.35
C PHE A 33 -11.00 3.98 -3.94
N LEU A 34 -12.07 3.43 -3.40
CA LEU A 34 -12.02 2.60 -2.21
C LEU A 34 -12.32 1.16 -2.59
N MET A 35 -11.50 0.24 -2.08
CA MET A 35 -11.60 -1.20 -2.29
C MET A 35 -11.80 -1.88 -0.94
N ASP A 36 -12.67 -2.88 -0.88
CA ASP A 36 -12.90 -3.71 0.29
C ASP A 36 -12.62 -5.17 -0.04
N ASP A 37 -12.41 -6.02 0.97
CA ASP A 37 -12.20 -7.46 0.82
C ASP A 37 -11.06 -7.80 -0.16
N LEU A 38 -9.90 -7.16 0.02
CA LEU A 38 -8.74 -7.30 -0.88
C LEU A 38 -8.20 -8.72 -0.95
N PHE A 39 -8.18 -9.41 0.19
CA PHE A 39 -7.55 -10.71 0.35
C PHE A 39 -8.50 -11.75 0.94
N PRO A 40 -8.26 -13.05 0.66
CA PRO A 40 -8.91 -14.14 1.36
C PRO A 40 -8.71 -14.05 2.88
N ALA A 41 -9.60 -14.70 3.62
CA ALA A 41 -9.54 -14.79 5.07
C ALA A 41 -8.13 -15.23 5.55
N GLY A 42 -7.63 -14.55 6.59
CA GLY A 42 -6.34 -14.83 7.22
C GLY A 42 -5.12 -14.16 6.57
N VAL A 43 -5.19 -13.68 5.32
CA VAL A 43 -4.02 -13.01 4.69
C VAL A 43 -3.75 -11.65 5.33
N SER A 44 -4.77 -10.80 5.49
CA SER A 44 -4.61 -9.49 6.14
C SER A 44 -4.14 -9.63 7.60
N GLU A 45 -4.66 -10.62 8.32
CA GLU A 45 -4.25 -10.94 9.70
C GLU A 45 -2.80 -11.44 9.77
N ALA A 46 -2.42 -12.35 8.86
CA ALA A 46 -1.05 -12.84 8.76
C ALA A 46 -0.06 -11.72 8.43
N LEU A 47 -0.44 -10.74 7.60
CA LEU A 47 0.35 -9.55 7.36
C LEU A 47 0.44 -8.67 8.62
N ASN A 48 -0.70 -8.38 9.28
CA ASN A 48 -0.74 -7.54 10.49
C ASN A 48 0.11 -8.11 11.65
N THR A 49 0.24 -9.43 11.76
CA THR A 49 0.99 -10.11 12.84
C THR A 49 2.48 -10.31 12.55
N LEU A 50 3.00 -9.84 11.41
CA LEU A 50 4.43 -9.98 11.09
C LEU A 50 5.32 -9.28 12.13
N PRO A 51 6.43 -9.91 12.57
CA PRO A 51 7.22 -9.46 13.73
C PRO A 51 8.22 -8.35 13.38
N PHE A 52 7.84 -7.42 12.50
CA PHE A 52 8.62 -6.22 12.23
C PHE A 52 8.45 -5.22 13.37
N ARG A 53 9.51 -4.46 13.67
CA ARG A 53 9.48 -3.42 14.69
C ARG A 53 9.30 -2.07 14.02
N ALA A 54 8.41 -1.25 14.55
CA ALA A 54 8.28 0.11 14.08
C ALA A 54 9.58 0.88 14.33
N PRO A 55 10.00 1.75 13.41
CA PRO A 55 11.13 2.65 13.63
C PRO A 55 10.83 3.64 14.76
N SER A 56 11.87 4.03 15.50
CA SER A 56 11.77 5.18 16.41
C SER A 56 11.51 6.45 15.60
N THR A 57 10.69 7.37 16.12
CA THR A 57 10.43 8.66 15.46
C THR A 57 11.49 9.71 15.79
N ASP A 58 12.36 9.49 16.79
CA ASP A 58 13.47 10.37 17.26
C ASP A 58 13.20 11.89 17.18
N GLY A 59 11.93 12.30 17.31
CA GLY A 59 11.48 13.69 17.21
C GLY A 59 11.41 14.30 15.79
N VAL A 60 11.69 13.55 14.73
CA VAL A 60 11.70 14.05 13.34
C VAL A 60 10.73 13.24 12.48
N SER A 61 9.63 13.86 12.08
CA SER A 61 8.66 13.32 11.12
C SER A 61 8.31 14.41 10.09
N GLY A 62 7.67 14.05 8.97
CA GLY A 62 7.24 15.03 7.95
C GLY A 62 7.87 14.92 6.55
N LYS A 63 9.04 14.28 6.41
CA LYS A 63 9.62 13.92 5.10
C LYS A 63 9.93 12.43 5.08
N ARG A 64 9.38 11.71 4.09
CA ARG A 64 9.58 10.26 3.95
C ARG A 64 11.06 9.85 3.81
N GLU A 65 11.95 10.75 3.42
CA GLU A 65 13.35 10.44 3.14
C GLU A 65 14.21 10.24 4.41
N LEU A 66 13.75 10.68 5.58
CA LEU A 66 14.57 10.73 6.80
C LEU A 66 14.69 9.38 7.54
N HIS A 67 13.89 8.38 7.16
CA HIS A 67 13.81 7.06 7.84
C HIS A 67 13.84 5.87 6.87
N ASN A 68 14.43 6.02 5.69
CA ASN A 68 14.39 4.94 4.67
C ASN A 68 15.08 3.64 5.13
N ASP A 69 16.14 3.74 5.95
CA ASP A 69 16.94 2.60 6.41
C ASP A 69 16.23 1.68 7.40
N THR A 70 15.07 2.08 7.90
CA THR A 70 14.28 1.33 8.88
C THR A 70 12.97 0.80 8.31
N ARG A 71 12.72 1.01 7.01
CA ARG A 71 11.54 0.52 6.32
C ARG A 71 11.67 -0.94 5.96
N SER A 72 10.54 -1.62 5.98
CA SER A 72 10.44 -3.03 5.60
C SER A 72 9.74 -3.12 4.24
N TYR A 73 10.24 -4.00 3.37
CA TYR A 73 9.73 -4.19 2.02
C TYR A 73 9.42 -5.67 1.77
N PHE A 74 8.60 -5.95 0.77
CA PHE A 74 8.42 -7.33 0.28
C PHE A 74 9.55 -7.62 -0.72
N ASP A 75 10.79 -7.45 -0.26
CA ASP A 75 12.01 -7.75 -0.99
C ASP A 75 12.32 -9.26 -0.98
N GLU A 76 13.36 -9.69 -1.70
CA GLU A 76 13.76 -11.10 -1.78
C GLU A 76 13.99 -11.74 -0.39
N ALA A 77 14.64 -11.03 0.52
CA ALA A 77 14.97 -11.55 1.85
C ALA A 77 13.70 -11.74 2.70
N ASN A 78 12.81 -10.75 2.71
CA ASN A 78 11.56 -10.79 3.47
C ASN A 78 10.54 -11.76 2.86
N MET A 79 10.45 -11.88 1.54
CA MET A 79 9.62 -12.90 0.88
C MET A 79 10.15 -14.33 1.08
N THR A 80 11.45 -14.50 1.24
CA THR A 80 12.04 -15.79 1.64
C THR A 80 11.65 -16.14 3.07
N ARG A 81 11.71 -15.15 3.98
CA ARG A 81 11.41 -15.31 5.40
C ARG A 81 9.92 -15.48 5.69
N PHE A 82 9.05 -14.79 4.97
CA PHE A 82 7.61 -14.72 5.23
C PHE A 82 6.80 -15.17 4.00
N PRO A 83 6.29 -16.42 4.00
CA PRO A 83 5.53 -16.95 2.86
C PRO A 83 4.33 -16.09 2.45
N VAL A 84 3.62 -15.46 3.39
CA VAL A 84 2.49 -14.57 3.08
C VAL A 84 2.92 -13.37 2.22
N MET A 85 4.08 -12.75 2.50
CA MET A 85 4.61 -11.65 1.68
C MET A 85 4.90 -12.12 0.26
N ARG A 86 5.49 -13.32 0.12
CA ARG A 86 5.79 -13.90 -1.20
C ARG A 86 4.53 -14.18 -2.01
N GLU A 87 3.50 -14.79 -1.41
CA GLU A 87 2.27 -15.11 -2.14
C GLU A 87 1.47 -13.86 -2.52
N VAL A 88 1.45 -12.83 -1.65
CA VAL A 88 0.90 -11.51 -2.00
C VAL A 88 1.69 -10.85 -3.13
N ALA A 89 3.01 -10.82 -3.05
CA ALA A 89 3.84 -10.22 -4.10
C ALA A 89 3.67 -10.93 -5.45
N LYS A 90 3.64 -12.26 -5.48
CA LYS A 90 3.35 -13.04 -6.70
C LYS A 90 1.99 -12.71 -7.29
N ALA A 91 0.94 -12.64 -6.45
CA ALA A 91 -0.40 -12.30 -6.91
C ALA A 91 -0.45 -10.91 -7.54
N LEU A 92 0.13 -9.91 -6.87
CA LEU A 92 0.19 -8.53 -7.32
C LEU A 92 1.17 -8.31 -8.49
N HIS A 93 2.10 -9.23 -8.74
CA HIS A 93 2.95 -9.22 -9.95
C HIS A 93 2.26 -9.89 -11.14
N GLY A 94 1.34 -10.82 -10.87
CA GLY A 94 0.66 -11.64 -11.85
C GLY A 94 -0.20 -10.84 -12.83
N ARG A 95 -0.24 -11.33 -14.08
CA ARG A 95 -0.90 -10.66 -15.21
C ARG A 95 -2.39 -10.41 -14.98
N ASP A 96 -3.09 -11.31 -14.29
CA ASP A 96 -4.52 -11.15 -14.02
C ASP A 96 -4.80 -9.88 -13.22
N VAL A 97 -4.02 -9.63 -12.17
CA VAL A 97 -4.15 -8.45 -11.31
C VAL A 97 -3.69 -7.19 -12.04
N THR A 98 -2.54 -7.23 -12.70
CA THR A 98 -2.00 -6.04 -13.41
C THR A 98 -2.91 -5.62 -14.57
N SER A 99 -3.50 -6.58 -15.28
CA SER A 99 -4.51 -6.33 -16.32
C SER A 99 -5.76 -5.67 -15.74
N ALA A 100 -6.27 -6.19 -14.61
CA ALA A 100 -7.43 -5.62 -13.94
C ALA A 100 -7.15 -4.18 -13.45
N ILE A 101 -5.97 -3.93 -12.89
CA ILE A 101 -5.55 -2.60 -12.43
C ILE A 101 -5.49 -1.61 -13.60
N ALA A 102 -4.81 -1.98 -14.70
CA ALA A 102 -4.69 -1.14 -15.88
C ALA A 102 -6.07 -0.82 -16.49
N ALA A 103 -6.94 -1.83 -16.60
CA ALA A 103 -8.27 -1.68 -17.15
C ALA A 103 -9.22 -0.86 -16.26
N LYS A 104 -9.29 -1.14 -14.95
CA LYS A 104 -10.21 -0.48 -14.02
C LYS A 104 -9.83 0.97 -13.73
N PHE A 105 -8.54 1.21 -13.48
CA PHE A 105 -8.05 2.49 -12.98
C PHE A 105 -7.41 3.36 -14.07
N GLY A 106 -7.16 2.82 -15.27
CA GLY A 106 -6.44 3.52 -16.33
C GLY A 106 -4.96 3.74 -15.98
N ALA A 107 -4.40 2.90 -15.12
CA ALA A 107 -3.02 3.04 -14.64
C ALA A 107 -2.01 2.57 -15.71
N PRO A 108 -1.03 3.40 -16.10
CA PRO A 108 -0.03 3.05 -17.11
C PRO A 108 1.09 2.20 -16.51
N ILE A 109 0.78 0.96 -16.14
CA ILE A 109 1.67 0.08 -15.36
C ILE A 109 2.35 -1.02 -16.19
N ASP A 110 2.10 -1.12 -17.49
CA ASP A 110 2.87 -2.04 -18.32
C ASP A 110 4.37 -1.67 -18.31
N ASP A 111 5.23 -2.68 -18.27
CA ASP A 111 6.68 -2.53 -18.14
C ASP A 111 7.17 -1.70 -16.93
N THR A 112 6.46 -1.83 -15.81
CA THR A 112 6.87 -1.27 -14.51
C THR A 112 7.25 -2.35 -13.52
N LEU A 113 7.71 -1.96 -12.33
CA LEU A 113 8.26 -2.85 -11.31
C LEU A 113 7.40 -2.80 -10.06
N LEU A 114 7.15 -3.95 -9.47
CA LEU A 114 6.37 -4.08 -8.25
C LEU A 114 7.20 -3.64 -7.03
N ARG A 115 6.70 -2.63 -6.31
CA ARG A 115 7.21 -2.18 -5.01
C ARG A 115 6.10 -2.32 -3.97
N LEU A 116 6.39 -3.06 -2.90
CA LEU A 116 5.50 -3.23 -1.75
C LEU A 116 6.26 -2.82 -0.49
N GLU A 117 5.84 -1.74 0.15
CA GLU A 117 6.38 -1.27 1.42
C GLU A 117 5.47 -1.70 2.56
N TYR A 118 6.02 -2.35 3.57
CA TYR A 118 5.35 -2.66 4.83
C TYR A 118 5.60 -1.52 5.81
N ALA A 119 4.63 -0.60 5.90
CA ALA A 119 4.73 0.63 6.67
C ALA A 119 4.22 0.43 8.10
N LEU A 120 5.00 0.94 9.07
CA LEU A 120 4.76 0.87 10.50
C LEU A 120 4.89 2.26 11.09
N ASP A 121 3.76 2.91 11.33
CA ASP A 121 3.73 4.25 11.91
C ASP A 121 3.34 4.16 13.39
N ILE A 122 4.03 4.92 14.24
CA ILE A 122 3.77 5.03 15.67
C ILE A 122 3.38 6.47 16.03
N ASP A 123 2.96 6.66 17.28
CA ASP A 123 2.53 7.97 17.78
C ASP A 123 3.54 9.09 17.48
N GLY A 124 3.00 10.25 17.08
CA GLY A 124 3.76 11.40 16.60
C GLY A 124 4.16 11.34 15.12
N PHE A 125 3.87 10.25 14.40
CA PHE A 125 4.06 10.20 12.95
C PHE A 125 3.14 11.19 12.21
N TRP A 126 3.70 11.89 11.23
CA TRP A 126 2.96 12.71 10.28
C TRP A 126 3.64 12.76 8.92
N LEU A 127 2.85 13.06 7.90
CA LEU A 127 3.33 13.19 6.53
C LEU A 127 2.71 14.44 5.90
N GLN A 128 3.59 15.37 5.50
CA GLN A 128 3.21 16.57 4.76
C GLN A 128 2.36 16.23 3.54
N PRO A 129 1.35 17.06 3.19
CA PRO A 129 0.66 16.97 1.92
C PRO A 129 1.65 16.98 0.74
N HIS A 130 1.57 15.97 -0.11
CA HIS A 130 2.43 15.82 -1.28
C HIS A 130 1.70 15.10 -2.40
N THR A 131 2.24 15.21 -3.61
CA THR A 131 1.93 14.31 -4.71
C THR A 131 3.02 13.25 -4.82
N ASP A 132 2.68 12.08 -5.36
CA ASP A 132 3.65 11.03 -5.59
C ASP A 132 4.67 11.41 -6.68
N LEU A 133 5.88 10.85 -6.58
CA LEU A 133 6.91 11.03 -7.61
C LEU A 133 6.42 10.46 -8.95
N GLY A 134 6.73 11.13 -10.06
CA GLY A 134 6.28 10.72 -11.41
C GLY A 134 6.75 9.32 -11.87
N VAL A 135 7.72 8.72 -11.16
CA VAL A 135 8.16 7.33 -11.36
C VAL A 135 7.14 6.32 -10.83
N LYS A 136 6.23 6.69 -9.91
CA LYS A 136 5.12 5.84 -9.46
C LYS A 136 3.96 5.98 -10.45
N LYS A 137 3.50 4.88 -11.01
CA LYS A 137 2.40 4.82 -11.99
C LYS A 137 1.07 4.35 -11.40
N PHE A 138 1.09 3.91 -10.14
CA PHE A 138 -0.07 3.47 -9.39
C PHE A 138 0.24 3.50 -7.90
N THR A 139 -0.77 3.85 -7.09
CA THR A 139 -0.67 3.81 -5.64
C THR A 139 -1.91 3.16 -5.05
N CYS A 140 -1.70 2.16 -4.20
CA CYS A 140 -2.73 1.49 -3.41
C CYS A 140 -2.25 1.38 -1.96
N LEU A 141 -3.04 1.93 -1.04
CA LEU A 141 -2.75 2.03 0.39
C LEU A 141 -3.61 1.01 1.12
N ILE A 142 -3.05 -0.16 1.41
CA ILE A 142 -3.73 -1.30 2.01
C ILE A 142 -3.62 -1.22 3.53
N TYR A 143 -4.75 -1.21 4.22
CA TYR A 143 -4.81 -1.04 5.67
C TYR A 143 -4.87 -2.41 6.38
N LEU A 144 -4.10 -2.57 7.47
CA LEU A 144 -3.93 -3.86 8.13
C LEU A 144 -4.32 -3.87 9.61
N SER A 145 -4.00 -2.83 10.37
CA SER A 145 -4.21 -2.80 11.82
C SER A 145 -5.60 -2.32 12.21
N ASP A 146 -6.03 -2.72 13.40
CA ASP A 146 -7.40 -2.59 13.91
C ASP A 146 -7.46 -2.25 15.40
N GLU A 147 -6.39 -1.69 15.97
CA GLU A 147 -6.44 -1.25 17.36
C GLU A 147 -7.50 -0.14 17.53
N PRO A 148 -8.06 0.06 18.73
CA PRO A 148 -9.09 1.07 18.95
C PRO A 148 -8.71 2.46 18.41
N GLY A 149 -9.59 3.06 17.61
CA GLY A 149 -9.37 4.36 16.98
C GLY A 149 -8.59 4.30 15.65
N HIS A 150 -8.14 3.12 15.21
CA HIS A 150 -7.44 2.97 13.94
C HIS A 150 -8.31 3.32 12.75
N GLU A 151 -9.62 3.20 12.84
CA GLU A 151 -10.57 3.59 11.79
C GLU A 151 -10.41 5.05 11.31
N GLU A 152 -9.86 5.91 12.18
CA GLU A 152 -9.58 7.33 11.90
C GLU A 152 -8.14 7.61 11.40
N LEU A 153 -7.33 6.57 11.22
CA LEU A 153 -5.92 6.68 10.79
C LEU A 153 -5.74 6.53 9.28
N GLY A 154 -6.78 6.78 8.50
CA GLY A 154 -6.70 6.74 7.04
C GLY A 154 -5.87 7.86 6.46
N THR A 155 -5.67 7.76 5.15
CA THR A 155 -4.90 8.72 4.36
C THR A 155 -5.69 10.01 4.24
N ASP A 156 -5.08 11.13 4.58
CA ASP A 156 -5.70 12.44 4.35
C ASP A 156 -5.61 12.81 2.88
N ILE A 157 -6.72 13.33 2.36
CA ILE A 157 -6.95 13.70 0.98
C ILE A 157 -7.10 15.22 0.94
N TYR A 158 -6.42 15.85 0.01
CA TYR A 158 -6.41 17.31 -0.12
C TYR A 158 -6.82 17.74 -1.53
N ALA A 159 -7.45 18.90 -1.63
CA ALA A 159 -7.77 19.52 -2.91
C ALA A 159 -6.55 20.21 -3.56
N ASP A 160 -5.63 20.67 -2.71
CA ASP A 160 -4.33 21.26 -3.07
C ASP A 160 -3.36 21.07 -1.89
N GLU A 161 -2.15 21.61 -1.96
CA GLU A 161 -1.14 21.47 -0.89
C GLU A 161 -1.63 21.90 0.52
N LYS A 162 -2.63 22.80 0.60
CA LYS A 162 -3.05 23.47 1.84
C LYS A 162 -4.49 23.14 2.24
N THR A 163 -5.33 22.72 1.31
CA THR A 163 -6.77 22.54 1.54
C THR A 163 -7.10 21.07 1.81
N HIS A 164 -7.23 20.70 3.10
CA HIS A 164 -7.72 19.38 3.49
C HIS A 164 -9.16 19.18 3.02
N PHE A 165 -9.43 18.05 2.36
CA PHE A 165 -10.74 17.73 1.79
C PHE A 165 -11.44 16.63 2.57
N GLY A 166 -10.70 15.60 2.96
CA GLY A 166 -11.27 14.44 3.63
C GLY A 166 -10.22 13.42 3.98
N ARG A 167 -10.67 12.22 4.32
CA ARG A 167 -9.82 11.12 4.76
C ARG A 167 -10.44 9.80 4.33
N SER A 168 -9.62 8.85 3.90
CA SER A 168 -10.10 7.49 3.71
C SER A 168 -10.41 6.82 5.06
N PRO A 169 -11.34 5.86 5.12
CA PRO A 169 -11.43 4.99 6.29
C PRO A 169 -10.19 4.10 6.38
N PHE A 170 -9.74 3.76 7.58
CA PHE A 170 -8.64 2.80 7.78
C PHE A 170 -9.20 1.53 8.41
N ILE A 171 -9.66 0.63 7.56
CA ILE A 171 -10.30 -0.62 7.95
C ILE A 171 -9.44 -1.76 7.42
N PRO A 172 -9.09 -2.79 8.21
CA PRO A 172 -8.31 -3.92 7.73
C PRO A 172 -8.88 -4.54 6.46
N ASN A 173 -8.01 -5.01 5.58
CA ASN A 173 -8.39 -5.63 4.31
C ASN A 173 -9.15 -4.69 3.36
N THR A 174 -9.00 -3.38 3.53
CA THR A 174 -9.49 -2.34 2.60
C THR A 174 -8.33 -1.50 2.08
N ALA A 175 -8.54 -0.77 0.99
CA ALA A 175 -7.55 0.15 0.45
C ALA A 175 -8.14 1.42 -0.15
N MET A 176 -7.33 2.48 -0.12
CA MET A 176 -7.48 3.63 -1.00
C MET A 176 -6.54 3.49 -2.21
N VAL A 177 -7.07 3.73 -3.41
CA VAL A 177 -6.34 3.62 -4.67
C VAL A 177 -6.43 4.91 -5.48
N PHE A 178 -5.32 5.32 -6.09
CA PHE A 178 -5.30 6.39 -7.09
C PHE A 178 -4.15 6.20 -8.08
N VAL A 179 -4.31 6.78 -9.28
CA VAL A 179 -3.23 6.90 -10.25
C VAL A 179 -2.51 8.22 -9.99
N PRO A 180 -1.21 8.23 -9.68
CA PRO A 180 -0.47 9.46 -9.37
C PRO A 180 -0.60 10.55 -10.43
N GLY A 181 -0.81 11.78 -9.98
CA GLY A 181 -0.89 12.97 -10.83
C GLY A 181 -0.54 14.25 -10.06
N ASN A 182 -0.44 15.37 -10.77
CA ASN A 182 -0.06 16.67 -10.18
C ASN A 182 -1.10 17.26 -9.21
N ASN A 183 -2.29 16.66 -9.16
CA ASN A 183 -3.40 17.05 -8.28
C ASN A 183 -3.75 15.98 -7.24
N THR A 184 -3.03 14.84 -7.18
CA THR A 184 -3.33 13.76 -6.22
C THR A 184 -2.66 14.02 -4.88
N TRP A 185 -3.04 15.14 -4.23
CA TRP A 185 -2.48 15.59 -2.96
C TRP A 185 -2.98 14.74 -1.80
N HIS A 186 -2.05 14.13 -1.08
CA HIS A 186 -2.36 13.27 0.04
C HIS A 186 -1.28 13.37 1.12
N GLY A 187 -1.61 12.91 2.33
CA GLY A 187 -0.69 12.95 3.46
C GLY A 187 -1.23 12.21 4.67
N PHE A 188 -0.70 12.57 5.83
CA PHE A 188 -1.17 12.09 7.12
C PHE A 188 -0.97 13.20 8.16
N VAL A 189 -2.06 13.87 8.56
CA VAL A 189 -2.03 14.90 9.61
C VAL A 189 -1.77 14.22 10.95
N ASN A 190 -0.80 14.76 11.70
CA ASN A 190 -0.46 14.28 13.04
C ASN A 190 -1.72 14.09 13.90
N ARG A 191 -1.87 12.90 14.47
CA ARG A 191 -2.91 12.52 15.41
C ARG A 191 -2.43 11.35 16.26
N PRO A 192 -3.05 11.12 17.43
CA PRO A 192 -2.68 10.00 18.29
C PRO A 192 -2.75 8.66 17.55
N ILE A 193 -1.70 7.85 17.66
CA ILE A 193 -1.67 6.47 17.18
C ILE A 193 -1.53 5.54 18.39
N ILE A 194 -2.57 4.78 18.68
CA ILE A 194 -2.52 3.73 19.71
C ILE A 194 -1.82 2.51 19.11
N GLY A 195 -0.76 2.02 19.75
CA GLY A 195 0.02 0.88 19.25
C GLY A 195 0.80 1.23 17.98
N VAL A 196 0.63 0.44 16.92
CA VAL A 196 1.32 0.62 15.64
C VAL A 196 0.32 0.59 14.51
N ARG A 197 0.22 1.67 13.74
CA ARG A 197 -0.55 1.75 12.50
C ARG A 197 0.19 1.01 11.40
N LYS A 198 -0.38 -0.10 10.91
CA LYS A 198 0.25 -0.98 9.93
C LYS A 198 -0.46 -0.92 8.59
N SER A 199 0.30 -0.74 7.52
CA SER A 199 -0.22 -0.73 6.15
C SER A 199 0.76 -1.32 5.16
N VAL A 200 0.26 -1.75 3.99
CA VAL A 200 1.09 -2.07 2.84
C VAL A 200 0.85 -1.00 1.77
N ILE A 201 1.93 -0.40 1.30
CA ILE A 201 1.88 0.58 0.21
C ILE A 201 2.33 -0.14 -1.05
N LEU A 202 1.37 -0.40 -1.94
CA LEU A 202 1.58 -0.95 -3.26
C LEU A 202 1.82 0.18 -4.26
N ASN A 203 2.98 0.11 -4.91
CA ASN A 203 3.30 0.92 -6.08
C ASN A 203 3.76 0.05 -7.24
N TYR A 204 3.42 0.50 -8.45
CA TYR A 204 4.12 0.11 -9.66
C TYR A 204 5.02 1.27 -10.08
N VAL A 205 6.32 1.03 -10.20
CA VAL A 205 7.33 2.08 -10.43
C VAL A 205 8.09 1.87 -11.73
N THR A 206 8.52 2.95 -12.39
CA THR A 206 9.34 2.85 -13.60
C THR A 206 10.75 2.33 -13.29
N HIS A 207 11.50 2.00 -14.35
CA HIS A 207 12.92 1.62 -14.25
C HIS A 207 13.82 2.72 -13.65
N ASP A 208 13.36 3.98 -13.60
CA ASP A 208 14.08 5.08 -12.94
C ASP A 208 14.07 4.97 -11.40
N TRP A 209 13.32 4.03 -10.83
CA TRP A 209 13.35 3.75 -9.40
C TRP A 209 14.74 3.24 -8.96
N ARG A 210 15.45 4.09 -8.22
CA ARG A 210 16.87 3.85 -7.87
C ARG A 210 17.07 2.80 -6.77
N ALA A 211 16.14 2.73 -5.82
CA ALA A 211 16.22 1.85 -4.66
C ALA A 211 15.70 0.45 -5.03
N ARG A 212 16.48 -0.27 -5.84
CA ARG A 212 16.14 -1.57 -6.44
C ARG A 212 15.92 -2.65 -5.39
N GLU A 213 16.60 -2.55 -4.25
CA GLU A 213 16.46 -3.42 -3.09
C GLU A 213 15.07 -3.36 -2.44
N GLN A 214 14.25 -2.35 -2.77
CA GLN A 214 12.87 -2.22 -2.29
C GLN A 214 11.84 -2.95 -3.16
N LEU A 215 12.28 -3.53 -4.30
CA LEU A 215 11.41 -4.17 -5.27
C LEU A 215 11.22 -5.65 -4.94
N SER A 216 10.00 -6.15 -5.19
CA SER A 216 9.73 -7.58 -4.99
C SER A 216 10.41 -8.45 -6.04
N PHE A 217 10.38 -8.02 -7.30
CA PHE A 217 11.05 -8.73 -8.40
C PHE A 217 11.83 -7.72 -9.23
N ALA A 218 13.02 -7.34 -8.74
CA ALA A 218 13.78 -6.23 -9.30
C ALA A 218 13.99 -6.34 -10.82
N ASP A 219 14.26 -7.53 -11.34
CA ASP A 219 14.58 -7.72 -12.77
C ASP A 219 13.43 -8.31 -13.58
N GLN A 220 12.22 -8.32 -13.03
CA GLN A 220 11.03 -8.86 -13.69
C GLN A 220 9.92 -7.80 -13.69
N PRO A 221 9.88 -6.92 -14.71
CA PRO A 221 8.79 -5.97 -14.83
C PRO A 221 7.45 -6.70 -15.07
N VAL A 222 6.37 -6.09 -14.59
CA VAL A 222 5.01 -6.60 -14.83
C VAL A 222 4.59 -6.40 -16.28
N ARG A 223 3.59 -7.17 -16.69
CA ARG A 223 2.95 -7.08 -18.00
C ARG A 223 1.44 -6.98 -17.86
N VAL A 224 0.82 -6.21 -18.75
CA VAL A 224 -0.63 -6.04 -18.88
C VAL A 224 -1.11 -6.79 -20.12
#